data_AF-A0A1G1FY05-F1
#
_entry.id   AF-A0A1G1FY05-F1
#
_cell.length_a   1.000
_cell.length_b   1.000
_cell.length_c   1.000
_cell.angle_alpha   90.00
_cell.angle_beta   90.00
_cell.angle_gamma   90.00
#
_symmetry.space_group_name_H-M   'P 1'
#
loop_
_entity.id
_entity.type
_entity.pdbx_description
1 polymer ?
#
loop_
_entity_poly.entity_id
_entity_poly.type
_entity_poly.pdbx_seq_one_letter_code
_entity_poly.pdbx_strand_id
1 'polypeptide(L)'
;MAKRLPPGKCVHCIRFFEKLTWDHVFPKSWYPDTTSPNLEKWKIPSCKPCNSEYGRLEDDLMIRIGLCLDPNDPKSLGIPQKAVRAISPQFAKDENDTLLRDAKCRQILGQASFGHNVPDHGMYPNFGNVFNVPKQNQIAISISPESVRRLTEKIVRGITFIEDSRYIEWPYKVSFYALHDKDAFPVVSLIKRFGKVYANEPGIIITRAVLPEDRLTSLYLIDIWGRFKMYGHVGKEGDRLSA
;
A
#
# COMPACT_ATOMS: atom_id res chain seq x y z
N MET A 1 -22.84 9.71 -12.36
CA MET A 1 -22.97 8.91 -11.11
C MET A 1 -22.32 7.55 -11.33
N ALA A 2 -21.53 7.05 -10.38
CA ALA A 2 -20.97 5.70 -10.50
C ALA A 2 -22.11 4.67 -10.58
N LYS A 3 -22.04 3.75 -11.55
CA LYS A 3 -23.04 2.69 -11.73
C LYS A 3 -23.13 1.89 -10.43
N ARG A 4 -24.36 1.67 -9.93
CA ARG A 4 -24.59 0.82 -8.75
C ARG A 4 -24.06 -0.58 -9.08
N LEU A 5 -23.30 -1.15 -8.14
CA LEU A 5 -22.82 -2.52 -8.23
C LEU A 5 -24.00 -3.48 -8.03
N PRO A 6 -24.07 -4.59 -8.81
CA PRO A 6 -25.01 -5.66 -8.51
C PRO A 6 -24.65 -6.33 -7.16
N PRO A 7 -25.60 -7.05 -6.54
CA PRO A 7 -25.29 -7.97 -5.45
C PRO A 7 -24.16 -8.93 -5.83
N GLY A 8 -23.30 -9.27 -4.87
CA GLY A 8 -22.13 -10.11 -5.15
C GLY A 8 -21.22 -10.32 -3.95
N LYS A 9 -20.11 -11.02 -4.18
CA LYS A 9 -19.06 -11.20 -3.17
C LYS A 9 -18.24 -9.92 -3.00
N CYS A 10 -17.86 -9.63 -1.76
CA CYS A 10 -16.83 -8.62 -1.46
C CYS A 10 -15.45 -9.21 -1.81
N VAL A 11 -14.64 -8.48 -2.59
CA VAL A 11 -13.28 -8.94 -2.98
C VAL A 11 -12.37 -9.19 -1.77
N HIS A 12 -12.61 -8.48 -0.66
CA HIS A 12 -11.78 -8.56 0.54
C HIS A 12 -12.15 -9.72 1.46
N CYS A 13 -13.42 -9.84 1.83
CA CYS A 13 -13.86 -10.84 2.81
C CYS A 13 -14.61 -12.04 2.21
N ILE A 14 -14.79 -12.08 0.88
CA ILE A 14 -15.41 -13.17 0.10
C ILE A 14 -16.91 -13.42 0.39
N ARG A 15 -17.45 -12.84 1.46
CA ARG A 15 -18.88 -12.89 1.80
C ARG A 15 -19.74 -12.20 0.75
N PHE A 16 -20.95 -12.71 0.56
CA PHE A 16 -21.96 -12.14 -0.33
C PHE A 16 -22.67 -10.96 0.34
N PHE A 17 -22.97 -9.91 -0.44
CA PHE A 17 -23.70 -8.72 0.00
C PHE A 17 -24.67 -8.24 -1.07
N GLU A 18 -25.87 -7.86 -0.64
CA GLU A 18 -26.88 -7.19 -1.50
C GLU A 18 -26.45 -5.79 -1.95
N LYS A 19 -25.62 -5.12 -1.15
CA LYS A 19 -25.14 -3.77 -1.41
C LYS A 19 -23.63 -3.72 -1.29
N LEU A 20 -22.98 -3.57 -2.45
CA LEU A 20 -21.55 -3.34 -2.57
C LEU A 20 -21.24 -1.87 -2.85
N THR A 21 -20.01 -1.48 -2.53
CA THR A 21 -19.42 -0.17 -2.80
C THR A 21 -18.19 -0.33 -3.66
N TRP A 22 -17.82 0.72 -4.39
CA TRP A 22 -16.54 0.78 -5.09
C TRP A 22 -15.44 1.17 -4.10
N ASP A 23 -14.52 0.27 -3.86
CA ASP A 23 -13.26 0.55 -3.17
C ASP A 23 -12.16 0.79 -4.22
N HIS A 24 -11.31 1.79 -4.02
CA HIS A 24 -10.17 1.99 -4.91
C HIS A 24 -9.05 1.07 -4.47
N VAL A 25 -8.39 0.33 -5.36
CA VAL A 25 -7.24 -0.52 -4.98
C VAL A 25 -6.14 0.34 -4.34
N PHE A 26 -5.94 1.55 -4.86
CA PHE A 26 -5.13 2.60 -4.25
C PHE A 26 -5.95 3.87 -4.08
N PRO A 27 -5.94 4.52 -2.89
CA PRO A 27 -6.65 5.76 -2.68
C PRO A 27 -6.19 6.87 -3.62
N LYS A 28 -7.07 7.81 -3.91
CA LYS A 28 -6.74 8.96 -4.76
C LYS A 28 -5.58 9.79 -4.19
N SER A 29 -5.45 9.86 -2.86
CA SER A 29 -4.38 10.58 -2.18
C SER A 29 -2.99 9.98 -2.40
N TRP A 30 -2.90 8.72 -2.87
CA TRP A 30 -1.63 8.02 -3.08
C TRP A 30 -1.02 8.29 -4.46
N TYR A 31 -1.75 8.96 -5.36
CA TYR A 31 -1.23 9.30 -6.67
C TYR A 31 -0.40 10.58 -6.57
N PRO A 32 0.87 10.59 -7.04
CA PRO A 32 1.67 11.81 -7.13
C PRO A 32 0.99 12.87 -7.98
N ASP A 33 1.34 14.13 -7.75
CA ASP A 33 0.79 15.26 -8.51
C ASP A 33 1.22 15.25 -9.98
N THR A 34 2.26 14.48 -10.31
CA THR A 34 2.72 14.17 -11.68
C THR A 34 1.86 13.13 -12.40
N THR A 35 0.92 12.47 -11.72
CA THR A 35 0.03 11.48 -12.33
C THR A 35 -0.98 12.18 -13.25
N SER A 36 -1.15 11.66 -14.47
CA SER A 36 -2.16 12.17 -15.41
C SER A 36 -3.56 12.22 -14.76
N PRO A 37 -4.28 13.36 -14.86
CA PRO A 37 -5.59 13.50 -14.22
C PRO A 37 -6.66 12.57 -14.81
N ASN A 38 -6.48 12.15 -16.07
CA ASN A 38 -7.40 11.28 -16.81
C ASN A 38 -7.14 9.79 -16.61
N LEU A 39 -6.16 9.43 -15.78
CA LEU A 39 -5.82 8.05 -15.53
C LEU A 39 -6.96 7.33 -14.78
N GLU A 40 -7.39 6.20 -15.35
CA GLU A 40 -8.38 5.35 -14.72
C GLU A 40 -7.80 4.72 -13.44
N LYS A 41 -8.46 4.99 -12.31
CA LYS A 41 -8.06 4.45 -11.02
C LYS A 41 -8.75 3.11 -10.81
N TRP A 42 -7.96 2.08 -10.54
CA TRP A 42 -8.43 0.73 -10.25
C TRP A 42 -9.41 0.70 -9.09
N LYS A 43 -10.56 0.08 -9.31
CA LYS A 43 -11.62 -0.08 -8.31
C LYS A 43 -12.16 -1.49 -8.32
N ILE A 44 -12.60 -1.94 -7.16
CA ILE A 44 -13.14 -3.27 -6.93
C ILE A 44 -14.42 -3.23 -6.09
N PRO A 45 -15.30 -4.24 -6.23
CA PRO A 45 -16.46 -4.39 -5.35
C PRO A 45 -16.04 -4.74 -3.92
N SER A 46 -16.47 -3.94 -2.95
CA SER A 46 -16.25 -4.19 -1.53
C SER A 46 -17.51 -3.91 -0.72
N CYS A 47 -17.72 -4.68 0.34
CA CYS A 47 -18.71 -4.32 1.35
C CYS A 47 -18.28 -3.05 2.11
N LYS A 48 -19.26 -2.35 2.69
CA LYS A 48 -19.02 -1.11 3.45
C LYS A 48 -18.05 -1.28 4.62
N PRO A 49 -18.12 -2.36 5.44
CA PRO A 49 -17.17 -2.56 6.53
C PRO A 49 -15.71 -2.66 6.06
N CYS A 50 -15.40 -3.53 5.08
CA CYS A 50 -14.05 -3.68 4.57
C CYS A 50 -13.53 -2.38 3.92
N ASN A 51 -14.37 -1.70 3.12
CA ASN A 51 -13.98 -0.45 2.47
C ASN A 51 -13.65 0.64 3.52
N SER A 52 -14.48 0.78 4.56
CA SER A 52 -14.21 1.74 5.63
C SER A 52 -12.97 1.40 6.45
N GLU A 53 -12.72 0.13 6.70
CA GLU A 53 -11.56 -0.32 7.47
C GLU A 53 -10.26 -0.10 6.70
N TYR A 54 -10.23 -0.46 5.41
CA TYR A 54 -9.08 -0.18 4.56
C TYR A 54 -8.85 1.31 4.38
N GLY A 55 -9.90 2.13 4.22
CA GLY A 55 -9.74 3.59 4.14
C GLY A 55 -8.97 4.15 5.35
N ARG A 56 -9.31 3.73 6.58
CA ARG A 56 -8.58 4.17 7.79
C ARG A 56 -7.12 3.70 7.82
N LEU A 57 -6.89 2.44 7.41
CA LEU A 57 -5.56 1.85 7.35
C LEU A 57 -4.67 2.58 6.33
N GLU A 58 -5.23 2.88 5.17
CA GLU A 58 -4.52 3.55 4.07
C GLU A 58 -4.23 5.01 4.38
N ASP A 59 -5.17 5.71 5.03
CA ASP A 59 -4.96 7.08 5.48
C ASP A 59 -3.80 7.16 6.50
N ASP A 60 -3.72 6.23 7.46
CA ASP A 60 -2.62 6.17 8.42
C ASP A 60 -1.27 5.86 7.75
N LEU A 61 -1.22 4.86 6.87
CA LEU A 61 0.01 4.49 6.15
C LEU A 61 0.49 5.61 5.22
N MET A 62 -0.42 6.30 4.51
CA MET A 62 -0.07 7.40 3.63
C MET A 62 0.65 8.51 4.37
N ILE A 63 0.13 8.89 5.55
CA ILE A 63 0.75 9.95 6.35
C ILE A 63 2.14 9.50 6.79
N ARG A 64 2.25 8.32 7.41
CA ARG A 64 3.52 7.85 7.99
C ARG A 64 4.61 7.65 6.96
N ILE A 65 4.28 7.02 5.84
CA ILE A 65 5.24 6.76 4.76
C ILE A 65 5.53 8.06 4.02
N GLY A 66 4.53 8.89 3.74
CA GLY A 66 4.67 10.16 3.05
C GLY A 66 5.61 11.14 3.76
N LEU A 67 5.64 11.14 5.09
CA LEU A 67 6.61 11.92 5.88
C LEU A 67 8.07 11.50 5.69
N CYS A 68 8.31 10.30 5.14
CA CYS A 68 9.63 9.72 4.94
C CYS A 68 10.09 9.72 3.47
N LEU A 69 9.33 10.33 2.55
CA LEU A 69 9.69 10.41 1.13
C LEU A 69 10.42 11.71 0.79
N ASP A 70 11.16 11.68 -0.31
CA ASP A 70 11.80 12.89 -0.85
C ASP A 70 10.74 13.79 -1.52
N PRO A 71 10.53 15.04 -1.05
CA PRO A 71 9.55 15.94 -1.63
C PRO A 71 9.83 16.34 -3.08
N ASN A 72 11.02 16.06 -3.59
CA ASN A 72 11.44 16.42 -4.95
C ASN A 72 11.46 15.22 -5.92
N ASP A 73 11.25 13.98 -5.43
CA ASP A 73 11.21 12.81 -6.31
C ASP A 73 9.93 12.83 -7.17
N PRO A 74 10.02 12.83 -8.52
CA PRO A 74 8.86 12.81 -9.40
C PRO A 74 7.87 11.66 -9.13
N LYS A 75 8.35 10.52 -8.63
CA LYS A 75 7.51 9.35 -8.28
C LYS A 75 6.72 9.54 -6.98
N SER A 76 7.08 10.53 -6.17
CA SER A 76 6.40 10.84 -4.90
C SER A 76 5.96 12.29 -4.78
N LEU A 77 6.08 13.08 -5.85
CA LEU A 77 5.79 14.51 -5.84
C LEU A 77 4.39 14.81 -5.29
N GLY A 78 4.30 15.71 -4.33
CA GLY A 78 3.05 16.08 -3.66
C GLY A 78 2.63 15.15 -2.52
N ILE A 79 3.20 13.94 -2.41
CA ILE A 79 2.86 12.98 -1.35
C ILE A 79 3.33 13.49 0.04
N PRO A 80 4.59 13.93 0.23
CA PRO A 80 5.00 14.52 1.51
C PRO A 80 4.13 15.70 1.95
N GLN A 81 3.77 16.57 1.01
CA GLN A 81 2.92 17.73 1.28
C GLN A 81 1.49 17.31 1.64
N LYS A 82 0.95 16.23 1.05
CA LYS A 82 -0.33 15.63 1.46
C LYS A 82 -0.24 15.06 2.88
N ALA A 83 0.84 14.36 3.21
CA ALA A 83 1.05 13.81 4.54
C ALA A 83 1.14 14.92 5.61
N VAL A 84 1.94 15.96 5.38
CA VAL A 84 2.05 17.12 6.27
C VAL A 84 0.69 17.82 6.44
N ARG A 85 -0.02 18.10 5.34
CA ARG A 85 -1.35 18.73 5.40
C ARG A 85 -2.34 17.91 6.23
N ALA A 86 -2.32 16.59 6.10
CA ALA A 86 -3.23 15.69 6.80
C ALA A 86 -3.08 15.70 8.33
N ILE A 87 -1.95 16.21 8.86
CA ILE A 87 -1.70 16.33 10.31
C ILE A 87 -1.54 17.77 10.78
N SER A 88 -1.79 18.74 9.90
CA SER A 88 -1.54 20.15 10.16
C SER A 88 -2.84 20.90 10.43
N PRO A 89 -3.07 21.40 11.66
CA PRO A 89 -4.26 22.16 12.05
C PRO A 89 -4.59 23.34 11.14
N GLN A 90 -3.59 24.05 10.62
CA GLN A 90 -3.79 25.24 9.79
C GLN A 90 -4.47 24.96 8.44
N PHE A 91 -4.55 23.69 8.02
CA PHE A 91 -5.26 23.28 6.81
C PHE A 91 -6.62 22.63 7.11
N ALA A 92 -7.10 22.73 8.35
CA ALA A 92 -8.38 22.22 8.77
C ALA A 92 -9.55 23.01 8.17
N LYS A 93 -10.68 22.34 7.97
CA LYS A 93 -11.91 22.95 7.45
C LYS A 93 -12.79 23.56 8.54
N ASP A 94 -12.71 23.01 9.75
CA ASP A 94 -13.50 23.36 10.90
C ASP A 94 -12.75 23.01 12.21
N GLU A 95 -13.33 23.36 13.35
CA GLU A 95 -12.74 23.12 14.67
C GLU A 95 -12.58 21.63 14.98
N ASN A 96 -13.50 20.78 14.52
CA ASN A 96 -13.42 19.35 14.73
C ASN A 96 -12.28 18.73 13.91
N ASP A 97 -12.13 19.10 12.64
CA ASP A 97 -10.99 18.72 11.79
C ASP A 97 -9.67 19.24 12.39
N THR A 98 -9.67 20.44 12.98
CA THR A 98 -8.52 21.00 13.70
C THR A 98 -8.06 20.08 14.83
N LEU A 99 -8.99 19.66 15.70
CA LEU A 99 -8.71 18.75 16.81
C LEU A 99 -8.24 17.37 16.34
N LEU A 100 -8.84 16.83 15.28
CA LEU A 100 -8.47 15.53 14.72
C LEU A 100 -7.05 15.54 14.13
N ARG A 101 -6.68 16.60 13.41
CA ARG A 101 -5.33 16.74 12.84
C ARG A 101 -4.27 16.94 13.91
N ASP A 102 -4.54 17.78 14.91
CA ASP A 102 -3.65 17.97 16.05
C ASP A 102 -3.44 16.65 16.82
N ALA A 103 -4.53 15.93 17.13
CA ALA A 103 -4.45 14.64 17.79
C ALA A 103 -3.64 13.62 16.98
N LYS A 104 -3.81 13.59 15.65
CA LYS A 104 -3.04 12.72 14.75
C LYS A 104 -1.56 13.09 14.72
N CYS A 105 -1.23 14.38 14.69
CA CYS A 105 0.14 14.88 14.76
C CYS A 105 0.81 14.43 16.05
N ARG A 106 0.17 14.67 17.20
CA ARG A 106 0.66 14.24 18.52
C ARG A 106 0.80 12.73 18.62
N GLN A 107 -0.13 11.97 18.06
CA GLN A 107 -0.03 10.51 18.01
C GLN A 107 1.21 10.04 17.23
N ILE A 108 1.47 10.61 16.05
CA ILE A 108 2.62 10.22 15.22
C ILE A 108 3.93 10.62 15.90
N LEU A 109 4.03 11.86 16.40
CA LEU A 109 5.22 12.33 17.12
C LEU A 109 5.49 11.51 18.39
N GLY A 110 4.46 11.14 19.13
CA GLY A 110 4.58 10.28 20.32
C GLY A 110 5.04 8.85 20.03
N GLN A 111 4.99 8.42 18.76
CA GLN A 111 5.45 7.10 18.30
C GLN A 111 6.75 7.18 17.47
N ALA A 112 7.31 8.39 17.30
CA ALA A 112 8.54 8.60 16.57
C ALA A 112 9.76 8.41 17.49
N SER A 113 10.86 7.95 16.91
CA SER A 113 12.16 7.89 17.58
C SER A 113 13.07 8.99 17.04
N PHE A 114 13.83 9.62 17.92
CA PHE A 114 14.66 10.78 17.59
C PHE A 114 16.13 10.53 17.91
N GLY A 115 17.02 11.01 17.06
CA GLY A 115 18.43 11.06 17.37
C GLY A 115 19.03 9.66 17.59
N HIS A 116 19.73 9.53 18.71
CA HIS A 116 20.31 8.27 19.17
C HIS A 116 19.28 7.18 19.53
N ASN A 117 18.00 7.53 19.72
CA ASN A 117 16.95 6.54 20.00
C ASN A 117 16.41 5.88 18.72
N VAL A 118 16.83 6.32 17.53
CA VAL A 118 16.45 5.65 16.26
C VAL A 118 17.11 4.27 16.21
N PRO A 119 16.33 3.18 16.07
CA PRO A 119 16.89 1.83 16.05
C PRO A 119 17.70 1.57 14.78
N ASP A 120 18.74 0.75 14.90
CA ASP A 120 19.56 0.31 13.76
C ASP A 120 19.00 -0.96 13.09
N HIS A 121 17.91 -1.52 13.62
CA HIS A 121 17.21 -2.71 13.12
C HIS A 121 15.70 -2.46 12.99
N GLY A 122 14.99 -3.35 12.29
CA GLY A 122 13.53 -3.24 12.12
C GLY A 122 13.10 -2.10 11.18
N MET A 123 14.04 -1.47 10.47
CA MET A 123 13.74 -0.47 9.46
C MET A 123 13.10 -1.13 8.25
N TYR A 124 12.01 -0.55 7.77
CA TYR A 124 11.39 -1.04 6.54
C TYR A 124 12.39 -0.92 5.37
N PRO A 125 12.50 -1.93 4.50
CA PRO A 125 13.40 -1.90 3.36
C PRO A 125 13.29 -0.59 2.55
N ASN A 126 14.43 -0.01 2.15
CA ASN A 126 14.55 1.25 1.41
C ASN A 126 14.20 2.54 2.20
N PHE A 127 13.93 2.46 3.51
CA PHE A 127 13.68 3.63 4.39
C PHE A 127 14.78 3.92 5.41
N GLY A 128 15.95 3.30 5.28
CA GLY A 128 17.13 3.64 6.11
C GLY A 128 17.62 5.09 5.91
N ASN A 129 18.80 5.41 6.45
CA ASN A 129 19.40 6.75 6.36
C ASN A 129 19.91 7.09 4.94
N VAL A 130 19.04 7.08 3.94
CA VAL A 130 19.40 7.31 2.53
C VAL A 130 19.81 8.76 2.26
N PHE A 131 19.40 9.69 3.13
CA PHE A 131 19.69 11.11 2.99
C PHE A 131 20.96 11.53 3.76
N ASN A 132 21.73 10.56 4.30
CA ASN A 132 22.96 10.79 5.07
C ASN A 132 22.79 11.81 6.21
N VAL A 133 21.62 11.79 6.86
CA VAL A 133 21.30 12.68 7.98
C VAL A 133 22.14 12.25 9.19
N PRO A 134 22.86 13.17 9.86
CA PRO A 134 23.59 12.87 11.09
C PRO A 134 22.67 12.25 12.14
N LYS A 135 23.17 11.26 12.90
CA LYS A 135 22.34 10.47 13.83
C LYS A 135 21.51 11.36 14.75
N GLN A 136 22.08 12.46 15.29
CA GLN A 136 21.36 13.39 16.17
C GLN A 136 20.13 14.06 15.54
N ASN A 137 20.08 14.17 14.22
CA ASN A 137 19.00 14.83 13.47
C ASN A 137 18.02 13.82 12.85
N GLN A 138 18.24 12.51 13.05
CA GLN A 138 17.37 11.50 12.49
C GLN A 138 16.04 11.43 13.24
N ILE A 139 14.98 11.17 12.48
CA ILE A 139 13.65 10.91 12.99
C ILE A 139 13.16 9.63 12.30
N ALA A 140 12.74 8.63 13.08
CA ALA A 140 12.14 7.41 12.57
C ALA A 140 10.65 7.38 12.90
N ILE A 141 9.82 7.12 11.89
CA ILE A 141 8.38 7.02 12.04
C ILE A 141 7.99 5.54 12.10
N SER A 142 7.36 5.14 13.20
CA SER A 142 6.88 3.77 13.39
C SER A 142 5.69 3.46 12.48
N ILE A 143 5.67 2.27 11.88
CA ILE A 143 4.53 1.74 11.11
C ILE A 143 4.17 0.34 11.62
N SER A 144 2.90 -0.04 11.53
CA SER A 144 2.44 -1.37 11.93
C SER A 144 2.76 -2.41 10.84
N PRO A 145 3.48 -3.51 11.16
CA PRO A 145 3.70 -4.60 10.20
C PRO A 145 2.39 -5.20 9.69
N GLU A 146 1.38 -5.30 10.57
CA GLU A 146 0.05 -5.79 10.23
C GLU A 146 -0.65 -4.87 9.22
N SER A 147 -0.50 -3.55 9.35
CA SER A 147 -1.07 -2.61 8.38
C SER A 147 -0.46 -2.81 6.99
N VAL A 148 0.86 -3.03 6.89
CA VAL A 148 1.54 -3.28 5.61
C VAL A 148 1.13 -4.63 5.02
N ARG A 149 1.03 -5.67 5.85
CA ARG A 149 0.56 -7.00 5.44
C ARG A 149 -0.85 -6.91 4.82
N ARG A 150 -1.76 -6.22 5.50
CA ARG A 150 -3.14 -6.02 5.05
C ARG A 150 -3.25 -5.16 3.80
N LEU A 151 -2.43 -4.12 3.68
CA LEU A 151 -2.34 -3.33 2.45
C LEU A 151 -1.88 -4.20 1.28
N THR A 152 -0.86 -5.04 1.49
CA THR A 152 -0.40 -5.99 0.47
C THR A 152 -1.53 -6.93 0.06
N GLU A 153 -2.25 -7.51 1.02
CA GLU A 153 -3.40 -8.38 0.76
C GLU A 153 -4.49 -7.66 -0.04
N LYS A 154 -4.83 -6.43 0.33
CA LYS A 154 -5.78 -5.59 -0.42
C LYS A 154 -5.37 -5.41 -1.88
N ILE A 155 -4.12 -5.04 -2.12
CA ILE A 155 -3.59 -4.78 -3.46
C ILE A 155 -3.60 -6.07 -4.29
N VAL A 156 -3.07 -7.16 -3.73
CA VAL A 156 -3.01 -8.46 -4.41
C VAL A 156 -4.40 -8.97 -4.78
N ARG A 157 -5.36 -8.93 -3.85
CA ARG A 157 -6.76 -9.31 -4.12
C ARG A 157 -7.39 -8.40 -5.18
N GLY A 158 -7.13 -7.10 -5.10
CA GLY A 158 -7.66 -6.12 -6.03
C GLY A 158 -7.19 -6.33 -7.46
N ILE A 159 -5.88 -6.51 -7.66
CA ILE A 159 -5.30 -6.75 -8.99
C ILE A 159 -5.73 -8.12 -9.54
N THR A 160 -5.76 -9.17 -8.71
CA THR A 160 -6.28 -10.48 -9.14
C THR A 160 -7.71 -10.38 -9.67
N PHE A 161 -8.56 -9.65 -8.94
CA PHE A 161 -9.95 -9.48 -9.34
C PHE A 161 -10.09 -8.66 -10.63
N ILE A 162 -9.33 -7.58 -10.78
CA ILE A 162 -9.39 -6.72 -11.97
C ILE A 162 -8.94 -7.48 -13.22
N GLU A 163 -7.85 -8.23 -13.13
CA GLU A 163 -7.26 -8.88 -14.29
C GLU A 163 -7.96 -10.20 -14.64
N ASP A 164 -8.34 -11.00 -13.65
CA ASP A 164 -8.83 -12.35 -13.91
C ASP A 164 -10.32 -12.51 -13.62
N SER A 165 -10.99 -11.50 -13.04
CA SER A 165 -12.35 -11.61 -12.49
C SER A 165 -12.49 -12.76 -11.48
N ARG A 166 -11.40 -13.06 -10.74
CA ARG A 166 -11.33 -14.14 -9.74
C ARG A 166 -11.17 -13.61 -8.32
N TYR A 167 -11.72 -14.35 -7.38
CA TYR A 167 -11.53 -14.14 -5.96
C TYR A 167 -10.39 -15.01 -5.44
N ILE A 168 -9.57 -14.46 -4.56
CA ILE A 168 -8.64 -15.27 -3.75
C ILE A 168 -9.44 -15.80 -2.57
N GLU A 169 -9.87 -17.05 -2.64
CA GLU A 169 -10.58 -17.73 -1.56
C GLU A 169 -9.91 -19.07 -1.23
N TRP A 170 -10.29 -19.68 -0.11
CA TRP A 170 -9.73 -20.96 0.32
C TRP A 170 -9.79 -21.99 -0.84
N PRO A 171 -8.72 -22.77 -1.09
CA PRO A 171 -7.52 -22.94 -0.26
C PRO A 171 -6.40 -21.93 -0.51
N TYR A 172 -6.61 -20.87 -1.31
CA TYR A 172 -5.56 -19.89 -1.61
C TYR A 172 -5.49 -18.78 -0.56
N LYS A 173 -4.27 -18.35 -0.24
CA LYS A 173 -4.00 -17.21 0.64
C LYS A 173 -2.96 -16.27 0.08
N VAL A 174 -2.99 -15.02 0.54
CA VAL A 174 -1.94 -14.04 0.27
C VAL A 174 -0.89 -14.10 1.37
N SER A 175 0.37 -14.28 0.99
CA SER A 175 1.54 -14.13 1.85
C SER A 175 2.25 -12.82 1.51
N PHE A 176 2.78 -12.15 2.52
CA PHE A 176 3.49 -10.88 2.40
C PHE A 176 4.95 -11.05 2.82
N TYR A 177 5.86 -10.41 2.10
CA TYR A 177 7.27 -10.33 2.43
C TYR A 177 7.76 -8.88 2.30
N ALA A 178 8.47 -8.40 3.32
CA ALA A 178 9.25 -7.17 3.26
C ALA A 178 10.72 -7.56 3.12
N LEU A 179 11.28 -7.40 1.92
CA LEU A 179 12.65 -7.81 1.60
C LEU A 179 13.46 -6.60 1.15
N HIS A 180 14.76 -6.59 1.49
CA HIS A 180 15.69 -5.65 0.85
C HIS A 180 15.91 -6.04 -0.61
N ASP A 181 16.21 -5.06 -1.46
CA ASP A 181 16.36 -5.26 -2.90
C ASP A 181 17.36 -6.39 -3.24
N LYS A 182 18.43 -6.55 -2.47
CA LYS A 182 19.42 -7.63 -2.62
C LYS A 182 18.81 -9.03 -2.39
N ASP A 183 17.98 -9.16 -1.34
CA ASP A 183 17.41 -10.44 -0.91
C ASP A 183 16.19 -10.80 -1.79
N ALA A 184 15.52 -9.78 -2.33
CA ALA A 184 14.42 -9.94 -3.27
C ALA A 184 14.88 -10.31 -4.69
N PHE A 185 16.17 -10.18 -5.02
CA PHE A 185 16.67 -10.29 -6.39
C PHE A 185 16.24 -11.58 -7.13
N PRO A 186 16.32 -12.80 -6.55
CA PRO A 186 15.90 -14.02 -7.24
C PRO A 186 14.41 -13.99 -7.62
N VAL A 187 13.56 -13.57 -6.67
CA VAL A 187 12.10 -13.48 -6.86
C VAL A 187 11.74 -12.37 -7.84
N VAL A 188 12.37 -11.21 -7.72
CA VAL A 188 12.19 -10.08 -8.65
C VAL A 188 12.58 -10.46 -10.07
N SER A 189 13.65 -11.23 -10.25
CA SER A 189 14.11 -11.69 -11.56
C SER A 189 13.08 -12.59 -12.23
N LEU A 190 12.47 -13.51 -11.47
CA LEU A 190 11.37 -14.35 -11.97
C LEU A 190 10.14 -13.52 -12.33
N ILE A 191 9.73 -12.60 -11.44
CA ILE A 191 8.59 -11.72 -11.65
C ILE A 191 8.79 -10.85 -12.90
N LYS A 192 9.98 -10.28 -13.11
CA LYS A 192 10.27 -9.45 -14.28
C LYS A 192 10.33 -10.26 -15.57
N ARG A 193 10.81 -11.51 -15.51
CA ARG A 193 10.93 -12.39 -16.68
C ARG A 193 9.57 -12.90 -17.17
N PHE A 194 8.67 -13.25 -16.25
CA PHE A 194 7.41 -13.93 -16.58
C PHE A 194 6.16 -13.10 -16.28
N GLY A 195 6.33 -11.93 -15.66
CA GLY A 195 5.22 -11.12 -15.17
C GLY A 195 4.75 -10.07 -16.15
N LYS A 196 3.48 -9.69 -15.99
CA LYS A 196 2.84 -8.55 -16.63
C LYS A 196 2.93 -7.33 -15.71
N VAL A 197 3.21 -6.17 -16.30
CA VAL A 197 3.28 -4.89 -15.60
C VAL A 197 1.92 -4.20 -15.65
N TYR A 198 1.48 -3.74 -14.49
CA TYR A 198 0.32 -2.87 -14.28
C TYR A 198 0.84 -1.58 -13.67
N ALA A 199 0.78 -0.50 -14.43
CA ALA A 199 1.36 0.76 -14.01
C ALA A 199 0.33 1.87 -14.07
N ASN A 200 0.21 2.57 -12.94
CA ASN A 200 -0.37 3.88 -12.85
C ASN A 200 0.78 4.86 -12.54
N GLU A 201 1.55 5.15 -13.58
CA GLU A 201 2.79 5.91 -13.49
C GLU A 201 2.56 7.37 -13.03
N PRO A 202 3.57 7.98 -12.39
CA PRO A 202 4.89 7.42 -12.07
C PRO A 202 4.98 6.74 -10.69
N GLY A 203 3.92 6.83 -9.88
CA GLY A 203 3.98 6.49 -8.46
C GLY A 203 3.55 5.06 -8.10
N ILE A 204 2.87 4.32 -8.96
CA ILE A 204 2.33 3.00 -8.61
C ILE A 204 2.61 2.02 -9.74
N ILE A 205 3.43 1.02 -9.46
CA ILE A 205 3.81 -0.02 -10.41
C ILE A 205 3.67 -1.38 -9.74
N ILE A 206 2.96 -2.30 -10.39
CA ILE A 206 2.78 -3.67 -9.93
C ILE A 206 3.24 -4.59 -11.04
N THR A 207 4.13 -5.52 -10.75
CA THR A 207 4.47 -6.59 -11.68
C THR A 207 3.97 -7.91 -11.10
N ARG A 208 3.20 -8.65 -11.89
CA ARG A 208 2.57 -9.91 -11.46
C ARG A 208 2.96 -11.03 -12.40
N ALA A 209 3.59 -12.07 -11.88
CA ALA A 209 3.80 -13.33 -12.59
C ALA A 209 2.78 -14.36 -12.10
N VAL A 210 2.11 -15.04 -13.02
CA VAL A 210 1.02 -15.98 -12.73
C VAL A 210 1.39 -17.34 -13.27
N LEU A 211 1.15 -18.39 -12.48
CA LEU A 211 1.31 -19.77 -12.90
C LEU A 211 0.21 -20.10 -13.94
N PRO A 212 0.55 -20.44 -15.20
CA PRO A 212 -0.44 -20.61 -16.27
C PRO A 212 -1.47 -21.70 -16.01
N GLU A 213 -1.08 -22.73 -15.25
CA GLU A 213 -1.85 -23.95 -15.00
C GLU A 213 -3.11 -23.68 -14.15
N ASP A 214 -3.00 -22.90 -13.08
CA ASP A 214 -4.13 -22.60 -12.17
C ASP A 214 -4.66 -21.16 -12.28
N ARG A 215 -3.87 -20.25 -12.86
CA ARG A 215 -4.17 -18.82 -13.03
C ARG A 215 -4.49 -18.07 -11.72
N LEU A 216 -4.08 -18.61 -10.58
CA LEU A 216 -4.28 -17.99 -9.26
C LEU A 216 -2.96 -17.92 -8.49
N THR A 217 -2.17 -18.99 -8.52
CA THR A 217 -0.84 -19.00 -7.92
C THR A 217 0.01 -17.95 -8.63
N SER A 218 0.51 -16.99 -7.86
CA SER A 218 1.13 -15.80 -8.45
C SER A 218 2.08 -15.09 -7.50
N LEU A 219 3.08 -14.43 -8.09
CA LEU A 219 4.05 -13.60 -7.42
C LEU A 219 3.83 -12.14 -7.80
N TYR A 220 3.94 -11.25 -6.81
CA TYR A 220 3.72 -9.82 -6.96
C TYR A 220 4.94 -9.05 -6.47
N LEU A 221 5.38 -8.11 -7.31
CA LEU A 221 6.20 -6.98 -6.90
C LEU A 221 5.29 -5.76 -6.94
N ILE A 222 5.09 -5.13 -5.79
CA ILE A 222 4.32 -3.88 -5.66
C ILE A 222 5.32 -2.80 -5.30
N ASP A 223 5.46 -1.80 -6.17
CA ASP A 223 6.33 -0.63 -5.99
C ASP A 223 5.46 0.62 -5.92
N ILE A 224 5.51 1.28 -4.77
CA ILE A 224 4.81 2.53 -4.51
C ILE A 224 5.85 3.63 -4.27
N TRP A 225 5.73 4.69 -5.05
CA TRP A 225 6.58 5.87 -5.05
C TRP A 225 8.07 5.58 -5.30
N GLY A 226 8.40 4.46 -5.94
CA GLY A 226 9.79 4.05 -6.21
C GLY A 226 10.57 3.61 -4.98
N ARG A 227 9.92 3.53 -3.81
CA ARG A 227 10.59 3.38 -2.51
C ARG A 227 9.89 2.38 -1.61
N PHE A 228 8.57 2.47 -1.50
CA PHE A 228 7.79 1.55 -0.68
C PHE A 228 7.45 0.30 -1.46
N LYS A 229 8.34 -0.69 -1.36
CA LYS A 229 8.22 -1.98 -2.05
C LYS A 229 7.64 -3.04 -1.12
N MET A 230 6.74 -3.85 -1.66
CA MET A 230 6.12 -5.00 -1.00
C MET A 230 6.11 -6.18 -1.96
N TYR A 231 6.25 -7.39 -1.41
CA TYR A 231 6.21 -8.62 -2.19
C TYR A 231 5.03 -9.48 -1.73
N GLY A 232 4.25 -9.95 -2.69
CA GLY A 232 3.08 -10.79 -2.45
C GLY A 232 3.22 -12.15 -3.11
N HIS A 233 2.74 -13.20 -2.45
CA HIS A 233 2.59 -14.52 -3.03
C HIS A 233 1.16 -15.01 -2.80
N VAL A 234 0.50 -15.45 -3.86
CA VAL A 234 -0.76 -16.20 -3.80
C VAL A 234 -0.40 -17.66 -4.03
N GLY A 235 -0.78 -18.54 -3.10
CA GLY A 235 -0.56 -19.98 -3.20
C GLY A 235 -1.52 -20.72 -2.28
N LYS A 236 -1.55 -22.06 -2.35
CA LYS A 236 -2.44 -22.85 -1.51
C LYS A 236 -1.95 -22.88 -0.07
N GLU A 237 -2.87 -23.00 0.86
CA GLU A 237 -2.57 -23.16 2.27
C GLU A 237 -1.82 -24.48 2.50
N GLY A 238 -0.52 -24.38 2.83
CA GLY A 238 0.37 -25.53 2.95
C GLY A 238 1.57 -25.47 2.00
N ASP A 239 1.47 -24.70 0.91
CA ASP A 239 2.60 -24.39 0.03
C ASP A 239 3.53 -23.42 0.76
N ARG A 240 4.47 -23.97 1.55
CA ARG A 240 5.67 -23.21 1.92
C ARG A 240 6.55 -23.19 0.69
N LEU A 241 6.88 -21.99 0.20
CA LEU A 241 8.08 -21.81 -0.60
C LEU A 241 9.23 -22.31 0.28
N SER A 242 9.68 -23.53 0.04
CA SER A 242 10.91 -24.07 0.62
C SER A 242 12.02 -23.12 0.20
N ALA A 243 12.54 -22.38 1.19
CA ALA A 243 13.76 -21.60 1.05
C ALA A 243 14.95 -22.51 0.81
#